data_AF-A0A9Q3FEE1-F1
#
_entry.id   AF-A0A9Q3FEE1-F1
#
_cell.length_a   1.000
_cell.length_b   1.000
_cell.length_c   1.000
_cell.angle_alpha   90.00
_cell.angle_beta   90.00
_cell.angle_gamma   90.00
#
_symmetry.space_group_name_H-M   'P 1'
#
loop_
_entity.id
_entity.type
_entity.pdbx_description
1 polymer ?
#
loop_
_entity_poly.entity_id
_entity_poly.type
_entity_poly.pdbx_seq_one_letter_code
_entity_poly.pdbx_strand_id
1 'polypeptide(L)'
;MSHSEQRFCTWCEVQGRKKEELNIGRLRNGQGVCDISYHYYDLKSKTKKETLAQITAVRWSELNCLPDLNPVLNVMLGVMHNWFEGILQHHFRDQWGFYCKSETQHNDSDSESDDMEICKVQM
;
A
#
# COMPACT_ATOMS: atom_id res chain seq x y z
N MET A 1 3.17 -1.59 -14.41
CA MET A 1 1.95 -0.92 -13.90
C MET A 1 1.77 0.38 -14.65
N SER A 2 0.95 0.44 -15.71
CA SER A 2 0.50 1.69 -16.33
C SER A 2 -0.51 1.37 -17.44
N HIS A 3 -1.79 1.46 -17.12
CA HIS A 3 -2.84 1.64 -18.12
C HIS A 3 -3.82 2.68 -17.58
N SER A 4 -3.37 3.93 -17.64
CA SER A 4 -4.15 5.17 -17.58
C SER A 4 -5.52 5.03 -16.89
N GLU A 5 -5.55 4.77 -15.59
CA GLU A 5 -6.76 5.03 -14.83
C GLU A 5 -7.15 6.51 -15.03
N GLN A 6 -8.42 6.76 -15.34
CA GLN A 6 -8.94 8.11 -15.54
C GLN A 6 -8.74 8.97 -14.29
N ARG A 7 -8.67 8.36 -13.11
CA ARG A 7 -8.32 8.95 -11.84
C ARG A 7 -7.07 8.26 -11.30
N PHE A 8 -6.21 8.99 -10.61
CA PHE A 8 -4.97 8.42 -10.04
C PHE A 8 -4.81 8.69 -8.54
N CYS A 9 -5.48 9.71 -8.02
CA CYS A 9 -5.35 10.11 -6.62
C CYS A 9 -6.28 9.27 -5.72
N THR A 10 -5.74 8.80 -4.60
CA THR A 10 -6.48 8.11 -3.54
C THR A 10 -7.36 9.08 -2.74
N TRP A 11 -6.93 10.33 -2.58
CA TRP A 11 -7.63 11.32 -1.76
C TRP A 11 -8.73 12.09 -2.49
N CYS A 12 -8.56 12.33 -3.79
CA CYS A 12 -9.48 13.16 -4.56
C CYS A 12 -9.88 12.55 -5.90
N GLU A 13 -10.87 13.15 -6.54
CA GLU A 13 -11.44 12.70 -7.81
C GLU A 13 -10.77 13.35 -9.04
N VAL A 14 -9.54 13.85 -8.88
CA VAL A 14 -8.79 14.47 -9.97
C VAL A 14 -8.53 13.47 -11.10
N GLN A 15 -8.67 13.95 -12.35
CA GLN A 15 -8.44 13.14 -13.52
C GLN A 15 -6.96 13.11 -13.88
N GLY A 16 -6.48 11.98 -14.42
CA GLY A 16 -5.09 11.82 -14.86
C GLY A 16 -4.63 12.87 -15.87
N ARG A 17 -5.55 13.35 -16.72
CA ARG A 17 -5.28 14.44 -17.68
C ARG A 17 -4.98 15.81 -17.03
N LYS A 18 -5.38 16.00 -15.78
CA LYS A 18 -5.17 17.24 -15.00
C LYS A 18 -4.03 17.12 -13.98
N LYS A 19 -3.26 16.02 -14.01
CA LYS A 19 -2.19 15.77 -13.04
C LYS A 19 -1.16 16.91 -12.97
N GLU A 20 -0.87 17.54 -14.11
CA GLU A 20 0.15 18.61 -14.24
C GLU A 20 -0.31 19.93 -13.61
N GLU A 21 -1.62 20.12 -13.44
CA GLU A 21 -2.16 21.29 -12.76
C GLU A 21 -1.87 21.26 -11.26
N LEU A 22 -1.52 20.08 -10.70
CA LEU A 22 -1.22 19.86 -9.28
C LEU A 22 -2.28 20.40 -8.30
N ASN A 23 -3.52 20.55 -8.77
CA ASN A 23 -4.65 21.03 -7.98
C ASN A 23 -5.37 19.86 -7.31
N ILE A 24 -5.76 20.08 -6.05
CA ILE A 24 -6.58 19.12 -5.31
C ILE A 24 -8.01 19.17 -5.86
N GLY A 25 -8.49 18.03 -6.34
CA GLY A 25 -9.87 17.89 -6.80
C GLY A 25 -10.86 17.74 -5.64
N ARG A 26 -12.11 17.42 -5.96
CA ARG A 26 -13.10 17.03 -4.95
C ARG A 26 -12.59 15.84 -4.13
N LEU A 27 -12.60 15.96 -2.81
CA LEU A 27 -12.21 14.86 -1.92
C LEU A 27 -13.16 13.68 -2.05
N ARG A 28 -12.59 12.47 -2.02
CA ARG A 28 -13.36 11.23 -2.01
C ARG A 28 -14.00 11.01 -0.65
N ASN A 29 -15.13 10.32 -0.66
CA ASN A 29 -15.79 9.84 0.54
C ASN A 29 -15.39 8.37 0.78
N GLY A 30 -14.98 8.02 2.01
CA GLY A 30 -14.66 6.64 2.40
C GLY A 30 -15.79 5.66 2.10
N GLN A 31 -17.03 5.97 2.49
CA GLN A 31 -18.19 5.13 2.22
C GLN A 31 -18.40 4.93 0.72
N GLY A 32 -18.28 6.00 -0.08
CA GLY A 32 -18.41 5.91 -1.53
C GLY A 32 -17.33 5.03 -2.17
N VAL A 33 -16.11 5.04 -1.62
CA VAL A 33 -15.04 4.13 -2.04
C VAL A 33 -15.38 2.67 -1.65
N CYS A 34 -15.93 2.44 -0.46
CA CYS A 34 -16.40 1.12 -0.04
C CYS A 34 -17.51 0.59 -0.97
N ASP A 35 -18.50 1.43 -1.28
CA ASP A 35 -19.63 1.05 -2.15
C ASP A 35 -19.14 0.68 -3.56
N ILE A 36 -18.20 1.44 -4.11
CA ILE A 36 -17.56 1.13 -5.41
C ILE A 36 -16.74 -0.17 -5.30
N SER A 37 -16.05 -0.40 -4.20
CA SER A 37 -15.27 -1.61 -3.95
C SER A 37 -16.18 -2.85 -3.93
N TYR A 38 -17.32 -2.80 -3.23
CA TYR A 38 -18.31 -3.88 -3.25
C TYR A 38 -18.90 -4.09 -4.65
N HIS A 39 -19.24 -3.02 -5.35
CA HIS A 39 -19.70 -3.13 -6.73
C HIS A 39 -18.64 -3.79 -7.63
N TYR A 40 -17.34 -3.48 -7.44
CA TYR A 40 -16.25 -4.16 -8.14
C TYR A 40 -16.20 -5.66 -7.82
N TYR A 41 -16.43 -6.04 -6.56
CA TYR A 41 -16.47 -7.43 -6.12
C TYR A 41 -17.57 -8.22 -6.83
N ASP A 42 -18.79 -7.67 -6.85
CA ASP A 42 -20.01 -8.29 -7.39
C ASP A 42 -19.99 -8.46 -8.91
N LEU A 43 -19.20 -7.67 -9.63
CA LEU A 43 -19.07 -7.79 -11.08
C LEU A 43 -18.50 -9.17 -11.46
N LYS A 44 -19.20 -9.94 -12.30
CA LYS A 44 -18.72 -11.26 -12.73
C LYS A 44 -17.69 -11.23 -13.87
N SER A 45 -17.67 -10.15 -14.65
CA SER A 45 -16.83 -10.02 -15.84
C SER A 45 -15.54 -9.29 -15.52
N LYS A 46 -14.40 -9.90 -15.88
CA LYS A 46 -13.07 -9.27 -15.80
C LYS A 46 -13.02 -7.94 -16.54
N THR A 47 -13.59 -7.88 -17.74
CA THR A 47 -13.65 -6.65 -18.54
C THR A 47 -14.43 -5.56 -17.82
N LYS A 48 -15.60 -5.88 -17.24
CA LYS A 48 -16.38 -4.90 -16.47
C LYS A 48 -15.62 -4.40 -15.23
N LYS A 49 -14.92 -5.29 -14.53
CA LYS A 49 -14.05 -4.94 -13.40
C LYS A 49 -12.95 -3.97 -13.85
N GLU A 50 -12.26 -4.27 -14.93
CA GLU A 50 -11.21 -3.42 -15.48
C GLU A 50 -11.75 -2.05 -15.90
N THR A 51 -12.90 -1.99 -16.59
CA THR A 51 -13.55 -0.72 -16.94
C THR A 51 -13.90 0.10 -15.69
N LEU A 52 -14.47 -0.54 -14.66
CA LEU A 52 -14.80 0.15 -13.41
C LEU A 52 -13.54 0.68 -12.71
N ALA A 53 -12.48 -0.12 -12.63
CA ALA A 53 -11.22 0.29 -12.04
C ALA A 53 -10.56 1.42 -12.85
N GLN A 54 -10.64 1.40 -14.18
CA GLN A 54 -10.13 2.50 -15.00
C GLN A 54 -10.88 3.80 -14.74
N ILE A 55 -12.20 3.76 -14.56
CA ILE A 55 -12.99 4.97 -14.30
C ILE A 55 -12.76 5.48 -12.87
N THR A 56 -12.82 4.59 -11.88
CA THR A 56 -12.89 4.96 -10.46
C THR A 56 -11.54 4.94 -9.75
N ALA A 57 -10.55 4.23 -10.29
CA ALA A 57 -9.30 3.85 -9.63
C ALA A 57 -9.49 3.02 -8.35
N VAL A 58 -10.66 2.40 -8.16
CA VAL A 58 -10.97 1.54 -7.01
C VAL A 58 -11.05 0.09 -7.46
N ARG A 59 -10.44 -0.81 -6.67
CA ARG A 59 -10.53 -2.26 -6.82
C ARG A 59 -11.00 -2.87 -5.50
N TRP A 60 -11.53 -4.09 -5.55
CA TRP A 60 -11.85 -4.83 -4.33
C TRP A 60 -10.58 -5.17 -3.55
N SER A 61 -10.66 -4.94 -2.24
CA SER A 61 -9.78 -5.51 -1.23
C SER A 61 -10.58 -5.61 0.06
N GLU A 62 -10.36 -6.67 0.81
CA GLU A 62 -10.93 -6.89 2.15
C GLU A 62 -10.60 -5.72 3.08
N LEU A 63 -9.46 -5.05 2.86
CA LEU A 63 -9.03 -3.90 3.65
C LEU A 63 -9.90 -2.66 3.40
N ASN A 64 -10.44 -2.48 2.20
CA ASN A 64 -11.25 -1.29 1.87
C ASN A 64 -12.56 -1.23 2.64
N CYS A 65 -13.00 -2.33 3.24
CA CYS A 65 -14.31 -2.45 3.87
C CYS A 65 -14.23 -2.90 5.34
N LEU A 66 -13.08 -2.71 5.99
CA LEU A 66 -12.97 -2.89 7.43
C LEU A 66 -13.84 -1.82 8.15
N PRO A 67 -14.63 -2.20 9.16
CA PRO A 67 -15.61 -1.30 9.80
C PRO A 67 -15.04 0.03 10.31
N ASP A 68 -13.83 -0.02 10.86
CA ASP A 68 -13.17 1.14 11.48
C ASP A 68 -12.19 1.85 10.54
N LEU A 69 -12.05 1.37 9.30
CA LEU A 69 -11.09 1.91 8.35
C LEU A 69 -11.76 2.80 7.31
N ASN A 70 -11.39 4.08 7.29
CA ASN A 70 -11.68 4.93 6.15
C ASN A 70 -10.63 4.71 5.06
N PRO A 71 -10.95 4.13 3.89
CA PRO A 71 -9.97 3.81 2.85
C PRO A 71 -9.37 5.05 2.16
N VAL A 72 -10.00 6.22 2.32
CA VAL A 72 -9.49 7.49 1.78
C VAL A 72 -8.45 8.08 2.73
N LEU A 73 -8.67 8.01 4.04
CA LEU A 73 -7.76 8.59 5.04
C LEU A 73 -6.61 7.64 5.40
N ASN A 74 -6.86 6.34 5.33
CA ASN A 74 -5.89 5.31 5.71
C ASN A 74 -5.41 4.59 4.46
N VAL A 75 -4.42 5.18 3.79
CA VAL A 75 -3.83 4.60 2.58
C VAL A 75 -2.98 3.39 2.97
N MET A 76 -3.40 2.22 2.51
CA MET A 76 -2.63 0.98 2.65
C MET A 76 -1.67 0.84 1.47
N LEU A 77 -0.36 0.83 1.75
CA LEU A 77 0.65 0.55 0.73
C LEU A 77 0.64 -0.95 0.40
N GLY A 78 0.52 -1.27 -0.88
CA GLY A 78 0.55 -2.65 -1.35
C GLY A 78 1.91 -3.32 -1.11
N VAL A 79 1.92 -4.66 -1.08
CA VAL A 79 3.11 -5.49 -0.79
C VAL A 79 4.33 -5.08 -1.62
N MET A 80 4.16 -4.74 -2.90
CA MET A 80 5.25 -4.23 -3.75
C MET A 80 5.96 -3.02 -3.15
N HIS A 81 5.23 -1.95 -2.87
CA HIS A 81 5.82 -0.69 -2.40
C HIS A 81 6.27 -0.80 -0.93
N ASN A 82 5.55 -1.58 -0.11
CA ASN A 82 5.91 -1.77 1.30
C ASN A 82 7.14 -2.68 1.48
N TRP A 83 7.18 -3.82 0.78
CA TRP A 83 8.17 -4.88 0.99
C TRP A 83 9.33 -4.80 0.00
N PHE A 84 9.04 -4.72 -1.31
CA PHE A 84 10.08 -4.80 -2.34
C PHE A 84 10.79 -3.47 -2.58
N GLU A 85 10.09 -2.35 -2.48
CA GLU A 85 10.72 -1.01 -2.59
C GLU A 85 11.34 -0.54 -1.26
N GLY A 86 11.22 -1.34 -0.19
CA GLY A 86 11.94 -1.12 1.07
C GLY A 86 11.41 0.02 1.93
N ILE A 87 10.24 0.61 1.63
CA ILE A 87 9.65 1.71 2.42
C ILE A 87 9.51 1.31 3.89
N LEU A 88 9.02 0.09 4.15
CA LEU A 88 8.85 -0.40 5.51
C LEU A 88 10.22 -0.62 6.20
N GLN A 89 11.19 -1.17 5.48
CA GLN A 89 12.54 -1.38 6.01
C GLN A 89 13.21 -0.06 6.38
N HIS A 90 13.09 0.95 5.54
CA HIS A 90 13.62 2.29 5.79
C HIS A 90 12.96 2.94 7.01
N HIS A 91 11.62 2.89 7.11
CA HIS A 91 10.93 3.43 8.28
C HIS A 91 11.31 2.71 9.57
N PHE A 92 11.36 1.37 9.55
CA PHE A 92 11.75 0.61 10.73
C PHE A 92 13.19 0.88 11.14
N ARG A 93 14.15 0.84 10.20
CA ARG A 93 15.58 0.99 10.51
C ARG A 93 15.94 2.45 10.81
N ASP A 94 15.60 3.36 9.91
CA ASP A 94 16.14 4.72 9.92
C ASP A 94 15.26 5.72 10.65
N GLN A 95 13.92 5.54 10.66
CA GLN A 95 13.00 6.45 11.36
C GLN A 95 12.70 5.98 12.78
N TRP A 96 12.57 4.68 13.00
CA TRP A 96 12.21 4.10 14.30
C TRP A 96 13.37 3.41 15.03
N GLY A 97 14.55 3.33 14.40
CA GLY A 97 15.76 2.84 15.06
C GLY A 97 15.77 1.33 15.35
N PHE A 98 14.98 0.54 14.62
CA PHE A 98 15.03 -0.92 14.68
C PHE A 98 16.24 -1.41 13.89
N TYR A 99 17.40 -1.43 14.54
CA TYR A 99 18.60 -2.03 13.99
C TYR A 99 18.75 -3.46 14.54
N CYS A 100 18.83 -4.43 13.64
CA CYS A 100 19.37 -5.74 13.97
C CYS A 100 20.89 -5.64 13.91
N LYS A 101 21.55 -5.89 15.05
CA LYS A 101 23.01 -6.06 15.07
C LYS A 101 23.26 -7.52 14.72
N SER A 102 23.96 -7.77 13.61
CA SER A 102 24.59 -9.07 13.43
C SER A 102 25.68 -9.17 14.50
N GLU A 103 25.46 -9.92 15.57
CA GLU A 103 26.56 -10.33 16.43
C GLU A 103 27.39 -11.32 15.63
N THR A 104 28.40 -10.84 14.92
CA THR A 104 29.45 -11.72 14.39
C THR A 104 30.20 -12.27 15.58
N GLN A 105 29.73 -13.39 16.13
CA GLN A 105 30.57 -14.19 17.03
C GLN A 105 31.66 -14.80 16.17
N HIS A 106 32.85 -14.21 16.24
CA HIS A 106 34.07 -14.77 15.67
C HIS A 106 34.44 -16.00 16.51
N ASN A 107 33.82 -17.13 16.22
CA ASN A 107 34.26 -18.42 16.73
C ASN A 107 34.56 -19.32 15.53
N ASP A 108 35.85 -19.55 15.30
CA ASP A 108 36.36 -20.52 14.34
C ASP A 108 35.88 -21.92 14.72
N SER A 109 34.74 -22.36 14.19
CA SER A 109 34.41 -23.78 14.01
C SER A 109 33.08 -23.95 13.28
N ASP A 110 33.14 -24.62 12.14
CA ASP A 110 32.02 -25.03 11.28
C ASP A 110 30.83 -25.63 12.06
N SER A 111 29.70 -24.94 12.07
CA SER A 111 28.38 -25.56 12.06
C SER A 111 27.30 -24.52 11.68
N GLU A 112 26.47 -24.87 10.70
CA GLU A 112 25.29 -24.10 10.30
C GLU A 112 24.33 -23.97 11.48
N SER A 113 24.20 -22.76 12.03
CA SER A 113 23.18 -22.41 13.02
C SER A 113 22.34 -21.27 12.47
N ASP A 114 21.01 -21.48 12.41
CA ASP A 114 20.04 -20.47 12.01
C ASP A 114 20.22 -19.19 12.83
N ASP A 115 20.70 -18.14 12.17
CA ASP A 115 20.92 -16.81 12.74
C ASP A 115 19.58 -16.19 13.18
N MET A 116 19.27 -16.27 14.47
CA MET A 116 18.11 -15.57 15.03
C MET A 116 18.47 -14.09 15.24
N GLU A 117 18.05 -13.24 14.31
CA GLU A 117 18.27 -11.79 14.33
C GLU A 117 17.53 -11.13 15.52
N ILE A 118 18.26 -10.75 16.58
CA ILE A 118 17.71 -10.00 17.71
C ILE A 118 17.79 -8.50 17.40
N CYS A 119 16.68 -7.94 16.91
CA CYS A 119 16.54 -6.49 16.71
C CYS A 119 16.36 -5.79 18.07
N LYS A 120 17.25 -4.84 18.40
CA LYS A 120 17.14 -4.00 19.60
C LYS A 120 16.59 -2.64 19.23
N VAL A 121 15.66 -2.12 20.03
CA VAL A 121 15.15 -0.75 19.90
C VAL A 121 16.11 0.20 20.62
N GLN A 122 16.66 1.17 19.91
CA GLN A 122 17.47 2.21 20.52
C GLN A 122 16.54 3.37 20.91
N MET A 123 16.12 3.41 22.19
CA MET A 123 15.44 4.57 22.80
C MET A 123 16.41 5.71 23.07
#